data_AF-A0A5C5Z373-F1
#
_entry.id   AF-A0A5C5Z373-F1
#
_cell.length_a   1.000
_cell.length_b   1.000
_cell.length_c   1.000
_cell.angle_alpha   90.00
_cell.angle_beta   90.00
_cell.angle_gamma   90.00
#
_symmetry.space_group_name_H-M   'P 1'
#
loop_
_entity.id
_entity.type
_entity.pdbx_description
1 polymer ?
#
loop_
_entity_poly.entity_id
_entity_poly.type
_entity_poly.pdbx_seq_one_letter_code
_entity_poly.pdbx_strand_id
1 'polypeptide(L)' 'MSLQELENTIEKLPPDELAKFREWFLDFDSAQFDKRIETDAHDGRLDSLADAALRDHAAGKSTPL' A
#
# COMPACT_ATOMS: atom_id res chain seq x y z
N MET A 1 -25.59 3.50 1.10
CA MET A 1 -24.72 2.92 2.13
C MET A 1 -23.66 3.96 2.46
N SER A 2 -23.68 4.46 3.68
CA SER A 2 -22.67 5.37 4.25
C SER A 2 -21.48 4.59 4.78
N LEU A 3 -20.36 5.27 5.04
CA LEU A 3 -19.19 4.66 5.68
C LEU A 3 -19.55 4.04 7.03
N GLN A 4 -20.33 4.75 7.85
CA GLN A 4 -20.80 4.26 9.14
C GLN A 4 -21.64 2.98 9.02
N GLU A 5 -22.49 2.89 8.00
CA GLU A 5 -23.27 1.67 7.74
C GLU A 5 -22.37 0.49 7.33
N LEU A 6 -21.30 0.76 6.57
CA LEU A 6 -20.31 -0.24 6.19
C LEU A 6 -19.49 -0.74 7.38
N GLU A 7 -18.98 0.16 8.21
CA GLU A 7 -18.27 -0.18 9.45
C GLU A 7 -19.13 -1.07 10.35
N ASN A 8 -20.38 -0.64 10.60
CA ASN A 8 -21.34 -1.42 11.39
C ASN A 8 -21.65 -2.80 10.79
N THR A 9 -21.55 -2.96 9.47
CA THR A 9 -21.77 -4.24 8.80
C THR A 9 -20.55 -5.14 8.96
N ILE A 10 -19.35 -4.59 8.76
CA ILE A 10 -18.08 -5.30 8.92
C ILE A 10 -17.90 -5.78 10.37
N GLU A 11 -18.23 -4.95 11.35
CA GLU A 11 -18.17 -5.29 12.79
C GLU A 11 -19.05 -6.49 13.17
N LYS A 12 -20.13 -6.73 12.42
CA LYS A 12 -21.09 -7.81 12.67
C LYS A 12 -20.79 -9.08 11.88
N LEU A 13 -19.73 -9.11 11.06
CA LEU A 13 -19.37 -10.29 10.31
C LEU A 13 -18.98 -11.44 11.24
N PRO A 14 -19.45 -12.67 10.97
CA PRO A 14 -18.90 -13.87 11.60
C PRO A 14 -17.37 -13.94 11.44
N PRO A 15 -16.65 -14.57 12.38
CA PRO A 15 -15.18 -14.60 12.35
C PRO A 15 -14.57 -15.10 11.04
N ASP A 16 -15.20 -16.07 10.37
CA ASP A 16 -14.73 -16.64 9.10
C ASP A 16 -14.96 -15.69 7.91
N GLU A 17 -16.09 -14.97 7.88
CA GLU A 17 -16.35 -13.94 6.88
C GLU A 17 -15.46 -12.71 7.09
N LEU A 18 -15.22 -12.32 8.35
CA LEU A 18 -14.29 -11.24 8.67
C LEU A 18 -12.85 -11.58 8.27
N ALA A 19 -12.43 -12.84 8.40
CA ALA A 19 -11.12 -13.30 7.93
C ALA A 19 -10.99 -13.17 6.40
N LYS A 20 -12.00 -13.64 5.66
CA LYS A 20 -12.06 -13.51 4.19
C LYS A 20 -12.07 -12.04 3.75
N PHE A 21 -12.83 -11.19 4.46
CA PHE A 21 -12.87 -9.76 4.18
C PHE A 21 -11.49 -9.12 4.34
N ARG A 22 -10.76 -9.45 5.42
CA ARG A 22 -9.40 -8.91 5.65
C ARG A 22 -8.42 -9.34 4.57
N GLU A 23 -8.44 -10.60 4.17
CA GLU A 23 -7.60 -11.12 3.09
C GLU A 23 -7.86 -10.35 1.79
N TRP A 24 -9.13 -10.29 1.37
CA TRP A 24 -9.51 -9.54 0.17
C TRP A 24 -9.18 -8.04 0.25
N PHE A 25 -9.42 -7.41 1.40
CA PHE A 25 -9.19 -5.97 1.56
C PHE A 25 -7.70 -5.62 1.49
N LEU A 26 -6.82 -6.48 2.02
CA LEU A 26 -5.38 -6.30 1.90
C LEU A 26 -4.93 -6.31 0.44
N ASP A 27 -5.43 -7.24 -0.37
CA ASP A 27 -5.12 -7.29 -1.80
C ASP A 27 -5.67 -6.06 -2.53
N PHE A 28 -6.90 -5.67 -2.21
CA PHE A 28 -7.53 -4.49 -2.79
C PHE A 28 -6.75 -3.21 -2.47
N ASP A 29 -6.39 -2.97 -1.20
CA ASP A 29 -5.65 -1.79 -0.78
C ASP A 29 -4.23 -1.78 -1.34
N SER A 30 -3.59 -2.96 -1.41
CA SER A 30 -2.28 -3.12 -2.04
C SER A 30 -2.32 -2.75 -3.53
N ALA A 31 -3.36 -3.18 -4.26
CA ALA A 31 -3.54 -2.79 -5.66
C ALA A 31 -3.76 -1.27 -5.84
N GLN A 32 -4.45 -0.61 -4.90
CA GLN A 32 -4.57 0.86 -4.92
C GLN A 32 -3.25 1.54 -4.62
N PHE A 33 -2.46 0.99 -3.68
CA PHE A 33 -1.13 1.48 -3.35
C PHE A 33 -0.19 1.39 -4.56
N ASP A 34 -0.14 0.23 -5.23
CA ASP A 34 0.68 0.02 -6.43
C ASP A 34 0.35 1.05 -7.52
N LYS A 35 -0.94 1.22 -7.82
CA LYS A 35 -1.40 2.22 -8.80
C LYS A 35 -0.96 3.64 -8.45
N ARG A 36 -0.99 4.00 -7.16
CA ARG A 36 -0.55 5.32 -6.71
C ARG A 36 0.96 5.47 -6.87
N ILE A 37 1.74 4.46 -6.49
CA ILE A 37 3.20 4.47 -6.66
C ILE A 37 3.57 4.60 -8.13
N GLU A 38 2.92 3.85 -9.03
CA GLU A 38 3.14 3.95 -10.48
C GLU A 38 2.85 5.37 -11.00
N THR A 39 1.74 5.96 -10.56
CA THR A 39 1.37 7.32 -10.95
C THR A 39 2.37 8.34 -10.43
N ASP A 40 2.74 8.26 -9.15
CA ASP A 40 3.68 9.19 -8.53
C ASP A 40 5.10 9.05 -9.12
N ALA A 41 5.50 7.83 -9.51
CA ALA A 41 6.74 7.58 -10.24
C ALA A 41 6.70 8.21 -11.63
N HIS A 42 5.61 8.01 -12.39
CA HIS A 42 5.44 8.62 -13.71
C HIS A 42 5.46 10.16 -13.64
N ASP A 43 4.84 10.73 -12.60
CA ASP A 43 4.76 12.17 -12.40
C ASP A 43 6.05 12.78 -11.79
N GLY A 44 7.10 11.98 -11.59
CA GLY A 44 8.40 12.42 -11.06
C GLY A 44 8.40 12.77 -9.58
N ARG A 45 7.33 12.46 -8.84
CA ARG A 45 7.19 12.80 -7.41
C ARG A 45 8.15 12.01 -6.52
N LEU A 46 8.58 10.84 -7.00
CA LEU A 46 9.50 9.96 -6.28
C LEU A 46 10.96 10.17 -6.68
N ASP A 47 11.26 11.06 -7.63
CA ASP A 47 12.62 11.26 -8.18
C ASP A 47 13.63 11.62 -7.09
N SER A 48 13.25 12.52 -6.18
CA SER A 48 14.12 12.93 -5.07
C SER A 48 14.52 11.78 -4.15
N LEU A 49 13.61 10.82 -3.94
CA LEU A 49 13.84 9.62 -3.14
C LEU A 49 14.73 8.63 -3.91
N ALA A 50 14.48 8.45 -5.21
CA ALA A 50 15.30 7.61 -6.08
C ALA A 50 16.75 8.11 -6.13
N ASP A 51 16.95 9.41 -6.34
CA ASP A 51 18.25 10.06 -6.35
C ASP A 51 19.00 9.92 -5.01
N ALA A 52 18.27 10.03 -3.90
CA ALA A 52 18.86 9.82 -2.57
C ALA A 52 19.31 8.37 -2.38
N ALA A 53 18.47 7.40 -2.76
CA ALA A 53 18.80 5.99 -2.67
C ALA A 53 20.03 5.63 -3.53
N LEU A 54 20.12 6.17 -4.75
CA LEU A 54 21.27 5.97 -5.63
C LEU A 54 22.56 6.55 -5.03
N ARG A 55 22.51 7.76 -4.45
CA ARG A 55 23.66 8.36 -3.76
C ARG A 55 24.12 7.54 -2.56
N ASP A 56 23.19 7.08 -1.74
CA ASP A 56 23.52 6.29 -0.55
C ASP A 56 24.06 4.90 -0.91
N HIS A 57 23.53 4.27 -1.96
CA HIS A 57 24.07 3.02 -2.50
C HIS A 57 25.51 3.21 -3.00
N ALA A 58 25.76 4.26 -3.80
CA ALA A 58 27.11 4.60 -4.27
C ALA A 58 28.09 4.92 -3.12
N ALA A 59 27.58 5.43 -2.00
CA ALA A 59 28.34 5.67 -0.78
C ALA A 59 28.54 4.42 0.10
N GLY A 60 28.08 3.23 -0.35
CA GLY A 60 28.23 1.97 0.39
C GLY A 60 27.31 1.85 1.61
N LYS A 61 26.22 2.63 1.68
CA LYS A 61 25.26 2.61 2.80
C LYS A 61 24.11 1.62 2.61
N SER A 62 24.24 0.70 1.66
CA SER A 62 23.29 -0.38 1.42
C SER A 62 23.94 -1.74 1.68
N THR A 63 23.16 -2.72 2.12
CA THR A 63 23.58 -4.12 2.18
C THR A 63 23.10 -4.89 0.95
N PRO A 64 23.82 -5.94 0.53
CA PRO A 64 23.29 -6.92 -0.41
C PRO A 64 21.97 -7.53 0.10
N LEU A 65 21.11 -7.95 -0.83
CA LEU A 65 19.87 -8.68 -0.56
C LEU A 65 20.15 -10.10 -0.05
#